data_AF-A0A3Q8V5S7-F1
#
_entry.id   AF-A0A3Q8V5S7-F1
#
_cell.length_a   1.000
_cell.length_b   1.000
_cell.length_c   1.000
_cell.angle_alpha   90.00
_cell.angle_beta   90.00
_cell.angle_gamma   90.00
#
_symmetry.space_group_name_H-M   'P 1'
#
loop_
_entity.id
_entity.type
_entity.pdbx_description
1 polymer ?
#
loop_
_entity_poly.entity_id
_entity_poly.type
_entity_poly.pdbx_seq_one_letter_code
_entity_poly.pdbx_strand_id
1 'polypeptide(L)'
;MTPEIIDYGQFAERLRLHQQGRPRWELLDAVQREWGYEDPGGEPGHSRWGGENAAHGIDWTLPVPQALNEWWDSPLNSFAFNPRLYWVHTQWPPKISELEVGPGGGLLGAEGGDRRVCVFMSEYHYSHEWGYLAAEAGLPDPRVVVSVGGRWVVQSRSLSEFLTQLAFERLPAHYGWTLRVRRATVDADPEIVRRLTASYRELGLLPWQERGTDALSYGAPDAVIRHGRGPGADFRIVINARTRRALIDVAETLGVDWSGDKAIGPPSEVPAPLEELGPVSLSEGDADARGRWTVLSRGPVAPPEVPGAAAALVQPPATVSSVAADQDGTTLAAGDTDGYVHVLETDDEDPETIGLALHRAPVSALACLKLDSGRRLVLSGDENGVIRYWSTRRKPLRAPFARRRTPVRALAAARWETGPALAAAWADGLVRIWDLTSDAVAGLRLGTGVTALGLGADGTLRVTDADGTSVLRLDPAKLWPHRDLRLRLDSVDWGSLWTSRGPGRMIPDLIGKVASDDRKTAMDAVHDLYRLLVSKEASSTAAVPAIPFLVELMTDPDNRSRSTLLLLIADLADVREARGGRGAAQLAAVREALPVLRYLHDDPESSIRWAANELERNCAASPASR
;
A
#
# COMPACT_ATOMS: atom_id res chain seq x y z
N MET A 1 -16.76 -8.67 -15.83
CA MET A 1 -15.94 -9.43 -16.81
C MET A 1 -15.14 -10.45 -16.03
N THR A 2 -15.17 -11.73 -16.40
CA THR A 2 -14.26 -12.73 -15.84
C THR A 2 -12.83 -12.37 -16.24
N PRO A 3 -11.87 -12.30 -15.29
CA PRO A 3 -10.49 -11.98 -15.63
C PRO A 3 -9.92 -13.03 -16.59
N GLU A 4 -9.11 -12.58 -17.53
CA GLU A 4 -8.38 -13.44 -18.46
C GLU A 4 -7.47 -14.40 -17.69
N ILE A 5 -7.58 -15.70 -17.99
CA ILE A 5 -6.73 -16.75 -17.43
C ILE A 5 -5.36 -16.64 -18.08
N ILE A 6 -4.32 -16.53 -17.26
CA ILE A 6 -2.93 -16.46 -17.72
C ILE A 6 -2.27 -17.82 -17.53
N ASP A 7 -1.86 -18.45 -18.62
CA ASP A 7 -1.16 -19.73 -18.58
C ASP A 7 0.34 -19.54 -18.36
N TYR A 8 0.79 -19.65 -17.10
CA TYR A 8 2.22 -19.59 -16.79
C TYR A 8 2.98 -20.84 -17.27
N GLY A 9 2.30 -21.92 -17.67
CA GLY A 9 2.93 -23.09 -18.30
C GLY A 9 3.61 -22.76 -19.64
N GLN A 10 3.27 -21.62 -20.25
CA GLN A 10 3.89 -21.09 -21.47
C GLN A 10 5.00 -20.06 -21.20
N PHE A 11 5.30 -19.75 -19.93
CA PHE A 11 6.23 -18.69 -19.58
C PHE A 11 7.65 -18.91 -20.13
N ALA A 12 8.14 -20.16 -20.19
CA ALA A 12 9.46 -20.45 -20.74
C ALA A 12 9.61 -19.99 -22.20
N GLU A 13 8.53 -20.08 -23.00
CA GLU A 13 8.54 -19.57 -24.37
C GLU A 13 8.48 -18.04 -24.40
N ARG A 14 7.68 -17.41 -23.52
CA ARG A 14 7.68 -15.95 -23.34
C ARG A 14 9.08 -15.42 -23.00
N LEU A 15 9.80 -16.11 -22.11
CA LEU A 15 11.16 -15.77 -21.73
C LEU A 15 12.13 -15.90 -22.92
N ARG A 16 12.05 -17.01 -23.67
CA ARG A 16 12.89 -17.24 -24.86
C ARG A 16 12.68 -16.19 -25.94
N LEU A 17 11.43 -15.80 -26.20
CA LEU A 17 11.10 -14.76 -27.17
C LEU A 17 11.65 -13.38 -26.75
N HIS A 18 11.63 -13.07 -25.45
CA HIS A 18 12.21 -11.82 -24.96
C HIS A 18 13.73 -11.78 -25.11
N GLN A 19 14.40 -12.91 -24.86
CA GLN A 19 15.84 -13.05 -25.08
C GLN A 19 16.26 -12.89 -26.56
N GLN A 20 15.31 -12.93 -27.51
CA GLN A 20 15.56 -12.84 -28.96
C GLN A 20 15.34 -11.43 -29.56
N GLY A 21 15.19 -10.38 -28.73
CA GLY A 21 15.21 -8.99 -29.21
C GLY A 21 13.98 -8.15 -28.90
N ARG A 22 13.15 -8.54 -27.92
CA ARG A 22 12.14 -7.62 -27.35
C ARG A 22 12.79 -6.63 -26.38
N PRO A 23 12.13 -5.50 -26.08
CA PRO A 23 12.55 -4.60 -25.01
C PRO A 23 12.79 -5.34 -23.69
N ARG A 24 13.92 -5.02 -23.04
CA ARG A 24 14.43 -5.72 -21.84
C ARG A 24 13.40 -5.86 -20.71
N TRP A 25 12.60 -4.82 -20.49
CA TRP A 25 11.69 -4.72 -19.33
C TRP A 25 10.25 -5.14 -19.61
N GLU A 26 9.88 -5.37 -20.86
CA GLU A 26 8.51 -5.71 -21.24
C GLU A 26 7.99 -6.95 -20.49
N LEU A 27 8.84 -7.98 -20.33
CA LEU A 27 8.48 -9.20 -19.61
C LEU A 27 8.27 -8.97 -18.12
N LEU A 28 9.17 -8.21 -17.47
CA LEU A 28 9.03 -7.87 -16.05
C LEU A 28 7.76 -7.06 -15.83
N ASP A 29 7.53 -6.03 -16.64
CA ASP A 29 6.36 -5.17 -16.56
C ASP A 29 5.06 -5.94 -16.78
N ALA A 30 5.05 -6.89 -17.72
CA ALA A 30 3.93 -7.81 -17.90
C ALA A 30 3.72 -8.63 -16.63
N VAL A 31 4.72 -9.38 -16.14
CA VAL A 31 4.59 -10.23 -14.94
C VAL A 31 4.09 -9.45 -13.73
N GLN A 32 4.60 -8.25 -13.50
CA GLN A 32 4.14 -7.39 -12.40
C GLN A 32 2.63 -7.09 -12.52
N ARG A 33 2.16 -6.64 -13.70
CA ARG A 33 0.74 -6.34 -13.94
C ARG A 33 -0.14 -7.59 -13.88
N GLU A 34 0.35 -8.72 -14.40
CA GLU A 34 -0.36 -10.00 -14.38
C GLU A 34 -0.68 -10.42 -12.94
N TRP A 35 0.26 -10.21 -12.01
CA TRP A 35 0.05 -10.44 -10.58
C TRP A 35 -0.69 -9.32 -9.86
N GLY A 36 -1.07 -8.24 -10.53
CA GLY A 36 -1.85 -7.15 -9.95
C GLY A 36 -1.01 -6.06 -9.30
N TYR A 37 0.31 -6.05 -9.49
CA TYR A 37 1.10 -4.86 -9.20
C TYR A 37 0.68 -3.74 -10.14
N GLU A 38 0.32 -2.61 -9.54
CA GLU A 38 -0.05 -1.39 -10.25
C GLU A 38 0.97 -0.32 -9.93
N ASP A 39 1.39 0.37 -10.98
CA ASP A 39 2.13 1.61 -10.88
C ASP A 39 1.41 2.54 -9.90
N PRO A 40 2.02 2.89 -8.76
CA PRO A 40 1.41 3.85 -7.84
C PRO A 40 1.35 5.26 -8.43
N GLY A 41 2.09 5.54 -9.52
CA GLY A 41 2.23 6.86 -10.10
C GLY A 41 3.05 7.81 -9.23
N GLY A 42 3.62 8.84 -9.84
CA GLY A 42 4.42 9.85 -9.14
C GLY A 42 5.90 9.49 -9.04
N GLU A 43 6.65 10.22 -8.21
CA GLU A 43 8.06 9.93 -7.98
C GLU A 43 8.21 8.77 -6.98
N PRO A 44 9.12 7.79 -7.23
CA PRO A 44 9.36 6.70 -6.31
C PRO A 44 9.87 7.19 -4.94
N GLY A 45 9.41 6.54 -3.87
CA GLY A 45 9.81 6.86 -2.49
C GLY A 45 11.31 6.69 -2.28
N HIS A 46 11.92 5.75 -2.99
CA HIS A 46 13.35 5.53 -3.06
C HIS A 46 13.90 5.96 -4.41
N SER A 47 14.87 6.87 -4.41
CA SER A 47 15.69 7.13 -5.58
C SER A 47 16.98 6.31 -5.51
N ARG A 48 17.63 6.12 -6.65
CA ARG A 48 18.96 5.51 -6.70
C ARG A 48 19.96 6.22 -5.77
N TRP A 49 19.79 7.52 -5.50
CA TRP A 49 20.66 8.32 -4.62
C TRP A 49 20.17 8.44 -3.17
N GLY A 50 19.07 7.80 -2.81
CA GLY A 50 18.43 7.92 -1.49
C GLY A 50 18.62 6.72 -0.56
N GLY A 51 19.46 5.74 -0.93
CA GLY A 51 19.73 4.54 -0.13
C GLY A 51 20.70 4.77 1.02
N GLU A 52 20.73 3.85 1.99
CA GLU A 52 21.57 3.89 3.20
C GLU A 52 23.09 3.73 2.95
N ASN A 53 23.52 3.66 1.69
CA ASN A 53 24.90 3.33 1.33
C ASN A 53 25.79 4.58 1.44
N ALA A 54 26.46 4.71 2.58
CA ALA A 54 27.58 5.63 2.75
C ALA A 54 28.70 5.27 1.76
N ALA A 55 29.42 6.27 1.24
CA ALA A 55 30.36 6.22 0.10
C ALA A 55 31.57 5.24 0.18
N HIS A 56 31.59 4.27 1.09
CA HIS A 56 32.69 3.33 1.31
C HIS A 56 32.47 2.01 0.56
N GLY A 57 33.54 1.46 -0.04
CA GLY A 57 33.51 0.17 -0.75
C GLY A 57 33.00 0.24 -2.20
N ILE A 58 32.82 1.45 -2.75
CA ILE A 58 32.46 1.66 -4.16
C ILE A 58 33.75 1.84 -4.97
N ASP A 59 33.88 1.13 -6.08
CA ASP A 59 34.92 1.37 -7.08
C ASP A 59 34.34 2.17 -8.25
N TRP A 60 34.59 3.48 -8.24
CA TRP A 60 34.09 4.42 -9.25
C TRP A 60 34.73 4.25 -10.63
N THR A 61 35.77 3.41 -10.77
CA THR A 61 36.38 3.12 -12.07
C THR A 61 35.60 2.08 -12.86
N LEU A 62 34.74 1.30 -12.20
CA LEU A 62 33.88 0.32 -12.85
C LEU A 62 32.56 0.97 -13.31
N PRO A 63 32.12 0.71 -14.56
CA PRO A 63 30.83 1.19 -15.02
C PRO A 63 29.69 0.45 -14.31
N VAL A 64 28.54 1.11 -14.16
CA VAL A 64 27.31 0.44 -13.73
C VAL A 64 26.57 -0.10 -14.96
N PRO A 65 26.17 -1.38 -14.99
CA PRO A 65 25.46 -1.97 -16.12
C PRO A 65 24.25 -1.16 -16.56
N GLN A 66 24.05 -1.08 -17.88
CA GLN A 66 22.93 -0.35 -18.49
C GLN A 66 21.57 -0.83 -17.94
N ALA A 67 21.38 -2.15 -17.80
CA ALA A 67 20.15 -2.73 -17.28
C ALA A 67 19.84 -2.22 -15.86
N LEU A 68 20.83 -2.10 -14.98
CA LEU A 68 20.56 -1.65 -13.62
C LEU A 68 20.18 -0.16 -13.57
N ASN A 69 20.77 0.68 -14.44
CA ASN A 69 20.37 2.08 -14.60
C ASN A 69 18.92 2.17 -15.11
N GLU A 70 18.59 1.48 -16.20
CA GLU A 70 17.24 1.49 -16.78
C GLU A 70 16.18 0.97 -15.80
N TRP A 71 16.49 -0.06 -15.02
CA TRP A 71 15.57 -0.56 -14.00
C TRP A 71 15.30 0.51 -12.92
N TRP A 72 16.34 1.19 -12.44
CA TRP A 72 16.16 2.29 -11.47
C TRP A 72 15.37 3.46 -12.01
N ASP A 73 15.55 3.76 -13.29
CA ASP A 73 14.86 4.85 -13.99
C ASP A 73 13.46 4.40 -14.48
N SER A 74 13.11 3.12 -14.34
CA SER A 74 11.84 2.57 -14.81
C SER A 74 10.66 3.16 -14.02
N PRO A 75 9.63 3.66 -14.72
CA PRO A 75 8.40 4.14 -14.08
C PRO A 75 7.64 3.04 -13.33
N LEU A 76 7.91 1.77 -13.63
CA LEU A 76 7.23 0.59 -13.07
C LEU A 76 8.12 -0.18 -12.08
N ASN A 77 9.18 0.45 -11.60
CA ASN A 77 10.06 -0.14 -10.60
C ASN A 77 9.33 -0.26 -9.25
N SER A 78 8.64 -1.37 -9.06
CA SER A 78 7.92 -1.69 -7.82
C SER A 78 8.77 -1.67 -6.56
N PHE A 79 10.06 -1.96 -6.68
CA PHE A 79 10.99 -1.82 -5.57
C PHE A 79 11.16 -0.36 -5.17
N ALA A 80 11.36 0.54 -6.14
CA ALA A 80 11.58 1.97 -5.87
C ALA A 80 10.38 2.62 -5.15
N PHE A 81 9.18 2.07 -5.35
CA PHE A 81 7.98 2.49 -4.65
C PHE A 81 7.75 1.79 -3.30
N ASN A 82 7.98 0.48 -3.23
CA ASN A 82 7.78 -0.29 -2.01
C ASN A 82 8.80 -1.43 -1.91
N PRO A 83 9.99 -1.19 -1.31
CA PRO A 83 11.03 -2.21 -1.22
C PRO A 83 10.62 -3.40 -0.33
N ARG A 84 9.62 -3.23 0.54
CA ARG A 84 9.09 -4.33 1.39
C ARG A 84 8.41 -5.43 0.60
N LEU A 85 8.00 -5.17 -0.65
CA LEU A 85 7.49 -6.21 -1.55
C LEU A 85 8.52 -7.31 -1.82
N TYR A 86 9.81 -7.01 -1.64
CA TYR A 86 10.90 -7.90 -2.02
C TYR A 86 11.72 -8.45 -0.84
N TRP A 87 11.62 -7.83 0.34
CA TRP A 87 12.44 -8.16 1.52
C TRP A 87 13.96 -8.08 1.24
N VAL A 88 14.36 -7.05 0.49
CA VAL A 88 15.76 -6.78 0.14
C VAL A 88 16.12 -5.31 0.37
N HIS A 89 17.40 -5.05 0.61
CA HIS A 89 18.03 -3.73 0.52
C HIS A 89 18.72 -3.60 -0.84
N THR A 90 18.65 -2.43 -1.47
CA THR A 90 19.45 -2.14 -2.66
C THR A 90 20.77 -1.47 -2.31
N GLN A 91 21.81 -1.88 -3.01
CA GLN A 91 23.16 -1.35 -2.93
C GLN A 91 23.38 -0.47 -4.17
N TRP A 92 23.09 0.82 -4.05
CA TRP A 92 23.35 1.80 -5.09
C TRP A 92 24.20 2.98 -4.57
N PRO A 93 25.29 3.36 -5.28
CA PRO A 93 25.93 2.60 -6.36
C PRO A 93 26.39 1.21 -5.89
N PRO A 94 26.55 0.23 -6.81
CA PRO A 94 26.96 -1.13 -6.42
C PRO A 94 28.28 -1.15 -5.65
N LYS A 95 28.30 -1.85 -4.52
CA LYS A 95 29.48 -1.99 -3.62
C LYS A 95 30.32 -3.19 -4.04
N ILE A 96 31.64 -3.10 -3.93
CA ILE A 96 32.52 -4.27 -4.00
C ILE A 96 32.29 -5.15 -2.76
N SER A 97 31.92 -6.41 -2.98
CA SER A 97 31.80 -7.38 -1.88
C SER A 97 33.17 -7.64 -1.25
N GLU A 98 33.15 -7.90 0.06
CA GLU A 98 34.30 -8.39 0.81
C GLU A 98 34.52 -9.90 0.60
N LEU A 99 33.53 -10.60 0.04
CA LEU A 99 33.61 -12.03 -0.27
C LEU A 99 34.31 -12.25 -1.62
N GLU A 100 35.47 -12.91 -1.59
CA GLU A 100 36.22 -13.24 -2.81
C GLU A 100 35.58 -14.38 -3.63
N VAL A 101 35.74 -14.31 -4.96
CA VAL A 101 35.41 -15.42 -5.86
C VAL A 101 36.60 -16.41 -5.89
N GLY A 102 36.39 -17.59 -5.31
CA GLY A 102 37.42 -18.63 -5.24
C GLY A 102 37.84 -19.19 -6.62
N PRO A 103 39.10 -19.65 -6.79
CA PRO A 103 39.66 -20.08 -8.07
C PRO A 103 39.01 -21.33 -8.70
N GLY A 104 38.18 -22.09 -7.95
CA GLY A 104 37.50 -23.30 -8.42
C GLY A 104 36.02 -23.15 -8.73
N GLY A 105 35.47 -21.93 -8.72
CA GLY A 105 34.01 -21.71 -8.69
C GLY A 105 33.26 -21.86 -10.03
N GLY A 106 33.94 -22.10 -11.15
CA GLY A 106 33.32 -22.15 -12.50
C GLY A 106 32.65 -20.84 -12.95
N LEU A 107 32.68 -19.80 -12.11
CA LEU A 107 32.12 -18.49 -12.39
C LEU A 107 32.98 -17.72 -13.38
N LEU A 108 34.30 -17.82 -13.29
CA LEU A 108 35.19 -17.11 -14.20
C LEU A 108 35.52 -18.03 -15.39
N GLY A 109 35.58 -17.45 -16.60
CA GLY A 109 36.28 -18.09 -17.73
C GLY A 109 37.78 -18.26 -17.42
N ALA A 110 38.54 -18.90 -18.32
CA ALA A 110 39.96 -19.24 -18.13
C ALA A 110 40.79 -18.13 -17.44
N GLU A 111 41.78 -18.55 -16.63
CA GLU A 111 42.50 -17.75 -15.65
C GLU A 111 42.90 -16.33 -16.12
N GLY A 112 42.49 -15.29 -15.38
CA GLY A 112 43.01 -13.92 -15.56
C GLY A 112 42.03 -12.74 -15.40
N GLY A 113 40.73 -12.98 -15.18
CA GLY A 113 39.73 -11.90 -15.02
C GLY A 113 39.63 -11.32 -13.60
N ASP A 114 39.11 -10.09 -13.49
CA ASP A 114 38.75 -9.45 -12.21
C ASP A 114 37.74 -10.32 -11.44
N ARG A 115 38.14 -10.74 -10.24
CA ARG A 115 37.40 -11.70 -9.40
C ARG A 115 36.45 -11.04 -8.41
N ARG A 116 36.38 -9.71 -8.40
CA ARG A 116 35.52 -8.96 -7.49
C ARG A 116 34.05 -9.08 -7.93
N VAL A 117 33.14 -8.93 -6.97
CA VAL A 117 31.70 -8.90 -7.22
C VAL A 117 31.17 -7.52 -6.83
N CYS A 118 30.46 -6.87 -7.75
CA CYS A 118 29.72 -5.65 -7.52
C CYS A 118 28.31 -6.00 -7.03
N VAL A 119 28.08 -5.88 -5.74
CA VAL A 119 26.80 -6.14 -5.07
C VAL A 119 25.86 -4.97 -5.31
N PHE A 120 24.69 -5.25 -5.86
CA PHE A 120 23.64 -4.26 -6.09
C PHE A 120 22.40 -4.49 -5.22
N MET A 121 22.33 -5.63 -4.50
CA MET A 121 21.18 -5.98 -3.68
C MET A 121 21.59 -6.96 -2.57
N SER A 122 20.99 -6.83 -1.40
CA SER A 122 21.22 -7.72 -0.24
C SER A 122 19.89 -8.10 0.38
N GLU A 123 19.77 -9.30 0.93
CA GLU A 123 18.57 -9.68 1.68
C GLU A 123 18.43 -8.78 2.93
N TYR A 124 17.20 -8.59 3.44
CA TYR A 124 16.92 -7.71 4.58
C TYR A 124 17.77 -7.99 5.83
N HIS A 125 18.13 -9.24 6.07
CA HIS A 125 19.01 -9.65 7.17
C HIS A 125 20.49 -9.77 6.78
N TYR A 126 20.86 -9.33 5.57
CA TYR A 126 22.20 -9.41 4.99
C TYR A 126 22.78 -10.84 4.96
N SER A 127 21.92 -11.85 4.94
CA SER A 127 22.29 -13.27 4.83
C SER A 127 22.70 -13.69 3.42
N HIS A 128 22.23 -12.97 2.40
CA HIS A 128 22.56 -13.18 0.99
C HIS A 128 22.81 -11.84 0.32
N GLU A 129 23.77 -11.82 -0.59
CA GLU A 129 24.10 -10.69 -1.45
C GLU A 129 23.93 -11.14 -2.91
N TRP A 130 23.33 -10.28 -3.73
CA TRP A 130 23.25 -10.45 -5.18
C TRP A 130 24.10 -9.38 -5.87
N GLY A 131 24.90 -9.82 -6.82
CA GLY A 131 25.81 -8.96 -7.55
C GLY A 131 26.09 -9.45 -8.96
N TYR A 132 26.93 -8.71 -9.68
CA TYR A 132 27.52 -9.12 -10.95
C TYR A 132 29.04 -9.10 -10.82
N LEU A 133 29.74 -9.86 -11.66
CA LEU A 133 31.20 -9.87 -11.65
C LEU A 133 31.74 -8.52 -12.13
N ALA A 134 32.79 -8.00 -11.48
CA ALA A 134 33.44 -6.76 -11.91
C ALA A 134 33.96 -6.84 -13.36
N ALA A 135 34.42 -8.03 -13.78
CA ALA A 135 34.80 -8.30 -15.17
C ALA A 135 33.65 -8.16 -16.19
N GLU A 136 32.39 -8.17 -15.72
CA GLU A 136 31.19 -8.04 -16.54
C GLU A 136 30.49 -6.70 -16.38
N ALA A 137 31.03 -5.79 -15.57
CA ALA A 137 30.42 -4.49 -15.27
C ALA A 137 30.14 -3.65 -16.54
N GLY A 138 30.97 -3.82 -17.58
CA GLY A 138 30.81 -3.15 -18.88
C GLY A 138 29.78 -3.80 -19.80
N LEU A 139 29.23 -4.98 -19.47
CA LEU A 139 28.16 -5.57 -20.24
C LEU A 139 26.84 -4.83 -19.97
N PRO A 140 25.97 -4.66 -20.99
CA PRO A 140 24.70 -3.95 -20.81
C PRO A 140 23.75 -4.69 -19.85
N ASP A 141 23.83 -6.01 -19.78
CA ASP A 141 22.94 -6.87 -18.98
C ASP A 141 23.71 -8.12 -18.48
N PRO A 142 24.62 -7.96 -17.49
CA PRO A 142 25.52 -9.03 -17.04
C PRO A 142 24.78 -10.10 -16.26
N ARG A 143 25.43 -11.26 -16.07
CA ARG A 143 24.84 -12.33 -15.27
C ARG A 143 24.82 -11.95 -13.78
N VAL A 144 23.88 -12.52 -13.05
CA VAL A 144 23.75 -12.29 -11.60
C VAL A 144 24.27 -13.49 -10.83
N VAL A 145 25.10 -13.22 -9.82
CA VAL A 145 25.60 -14.18 -8.84
C VAL A 145 25.03 -13.87 -7.46
N VAL A 146 24.95 -14.89 -6.61
CA VAL A 146 24.45 -14.78 -5.23
C VAL A 146 25.42 -15.44 -4.25
N SER A 147 25.58 -14.84 -3.08
CA SER A 147 26.39 -15.40 -2.00
C SER A 147 25.59 -16.46 -1.23
N VAL A 148 26.09 -17.70 -1.21
CA VAL A 148 25.46 -18.83 -0.52
C VAL A 148 26.53 -19.61 0.23
N GLY A 149 26.46 -19.64 1.56
CA GLY A 149 27.39 -20.41 2.39
C GLY A 149 28.86 -20.00 2.20
N GLY A 150 29.12 -18.69 2.08
CA GLY A 150 30.48 -18.15 1.94
C GLY A 150 31.12 -18.37 0.57
N ARG A 151 30.32 -18.65 -0.47
CA ARG A 151 30.78 -18.72 -1.87
C ARG A 151 29.78 -18.05 -2.79
N TRP A 152 30.24 -17.67 -3.98
CA TRP A 152 29.40 -17.15 -5.05
C TRP A 152 28.92 -18.28 -5.96
N VAL A 153 27.65 -18.22 -6.39
CA VAL A 153 27.07 -19.12 -7.40
C VAL A 153 26.23 -18.32 -8.40
N VAL A 154 26.03 -18.85 -9.61
CA VAL A 154 25.16 -18.19 -10.61
C VAL A 154 23.71 -18.26 -10.13
N GLN A 155 23.06 -17.10 -10.05
CA GLN A 155 21.63 -16.97 -9.77
C GLN A 155 20.82 -16.83 -11.05
N SER A 156 21.30 -16.03 -12.00
CA SER A 156 20.58 -15.76 -13.25
C SER A 156 21.53 -15.49 -14.40
N ARG A 157 21.04 -15.69 -15.63
CA ARG A 157 21.81 -15.51 -16.86
C ARG A 157 22.02 -14.03 -17.21
N SER A 158 21.13 -13.17 -16.74
CA SER A 158 21.19 -11.71 -16.91
C SER A 158 20.54 -11.00 -15.71
N LEU A 159 20.73 -9.68 -15.62
CA LEU A 159 20.14 -8.84 -14.58
C LEU A 159 18.64 -8.68 -14.81
N SER A 160 18.21 -8.54 -16.06
CA SER A 160 16.79 -8.51 -16.44
C SER A 160 16.05 -9.81 -16.10
N GLU A 161 16.67 -10.97 -16.36
CA GLU A 161 16.11 -12.28 -15.99
C GLU A 161 16.03 -12.44 -14.46
N PHE A 162 17.07 -11.99 -13.73
CA PHE A 162 17.07 -12.00 -12.26
C PHE A 162 15.91 -11.19 -11.69
N LEU A 163 15.69 -9.95 -12.15
CA LEU A 163 14.62 -9.10 -11.63
C LEU A 163 13.24 -9.67 -11.95
N THR A 164 13.07 -10.28 -13.12
CA THR A 164 11.83 -11.01 -13.49
C THR A 164 11.61 -12.21 -12.58
N GLN A 165 12.66 -12.97 -12.28
CA GLN A 165 12.58 -14.09 -11.35
C GLN A 165 12.27 -13.63 -9.92
N LEU A 166 12.94 -12.58 -9.45
CA LEU A 166 12.71 -11.97 -8.13
C LEU A 166 11.24 -11.53 -7.97
N ALA A 167 10.63 -10.99 -9.03
CA ALA A 167 9.21 -10.67 -9.07
C ALA A 167 8.34 -11.91 -8.80
N PHE A 168 8.58 -13.05 -9.46
CA PHE A 168 7.86 -14.30 -9.18
C PHE A 168 8.10 -14.85 -7.77
N GLU A 169 9.30 -14.66 -7.22
CA GLU A 169 9.63 -15.18 -5.90
C GLU A 169 8.96 -14.40 -4.77
N ARG A 170 8.64 -13.12 -4.99
CA ARG A 170 8.20 -12.22 -3.93
C ARG A 170 6.80 -11.64 -4.13
N LEU A 171 6.47 -11.11 -5.31
CA LEU A 171 5.18 -10.43 -5.56
C LEU A 171 3.94 -11.32 -5.39
N PRO A 172 3.93 -12.59 -5.84
CA PRO A 172 2.73 -13.42 -5.76
C PRO A 172 2.18 -13.62 -4.35
N ALA A 173 3.04 -13.61 -3.32
CA ALA A 173 2.58 -13.70 -1.93
C ALA A 173 1.89 -12.42 -1.42
N HIS A 174 2.13 -11.29 -2.08
CA HIS A 174 1.49 -10.02 -1.77
C HIS A 174 0.12 -9.90 -2.44
N TYR A 175 0.06 -10.21 -3.73
CA TYR A 175 -1.13 -9.95 -4.54
C TYR A 175 -1.95 -11.19 -4.89
N GLY A 176 -1.43 -12.38 -4.62
CA GLY A 176 -2.06 -13.68 -4.91
C GLY A 176 -2.45 -14.45 -3.65
N TRP A 177 -3.30 -15.45 -3.86
CA TRP A 177 -3.62 -16.47 -2.86
C TRP A 177 -2.42 -17.40 -2.70
N THR A 178 -2.05 -17.72 -1.46
CA THR A 178 -0.87 -18.53 -1.15
C THR A 178 -1.23 -19.77 -0.35
N LEU A 179 -0.71 -20.93 -0.74
CA LEU A 179 -0.74 -22.16 0.04
C LEU A 179 0.70 -22.66 0.24
N ARG A 180 1.09 -22.87 1.50
CA ARG A 180 2.44 -23.31 1.86
C ARG A 180 2.40 -24.74 2.40
N VAL A 181 3.06 -25.65 1.70
CA VAL A 181 3.16 -27.06 2.07
C VAL A 181 4.49 -27.29 2.77
N ARG A 182 4.40 -27.71 4.04
CA ARG A 182 5.59 -27.93 4.88
C ARG A 182 6.43 -29.07 4.37
N ARG A 183 7.71 -29.02 4.70
CA ARG A 183 8.65 -30.09 4.38
C ARG A 183 8.20 -31.47 4.82
N ALA A 184 7.74 -31.62 6.06
CA ALA A 184 7.31 -32.91 6.60
C ALA A 184 6.19 -33.56 5.77
N THR A 185 5.30 -32.76 5.18
CA THR A 185 4.19 -33.27 4.34
C THR A 185 4.71 -33.83 3.02
N VAL A 186 5.59 -33.10 2.34
CA VAL A 186 6.13 -33.51 1.03
C VAL A 186 7.13 -34.65 1.17
N ASP A 187 7.95 -34.63 2.23
CA ASP A 187 8.89 -35.73 2.52
C ASP A 187 8.13 -37.02 2.89
N ALA A 188 6.89 -36.94 3.42
CA ALA A 188 6.04 -38.08 3.73
C ALA A 188 5.23 -38.63 2.53
N ASP A 189 4.92 -37.80 1.53
CA ASP A 189 4.31 -38.21 0.26
C ASP A 189 5.12 -37.69 -0.94
N PRO A 190 6.16 -38.44 -1.38
CA PRO A 190 6.95 -38.09 -2.56
C PRO A 190 6.14 -38.03 -3.87
N GLU A 191 4.93 -38.62 -3.92
CA GLU A 191 4.09 -38.57 -5.12
C GLU A 191 3.60 -37.15 -5.41
N ILE A 192 3.56 -36.25 -4.40
CA ILE A 192 3.29 -34.82 -4.60
C ILE A 192 4.24 -34.22 -5.64
N VAL A 193 5.53 -34.52 -5.54
CA VAL A 193 6.55 -34.00 -6.47
C VAL A 193 6.43 -34.67 -7.84
N ARG A 194 6.12 -35.98 -7.89
CA ARG A 194 5.86 -36.66 -9.16
C ARG A 194 4.67 -36.05 -9.90
N ARG A 195 3.54 -35.84 -9.23
CA ARG A 195 2.35 -35.17 -9.79
C ARG A 195 2.67 -33.75 -10.27
N LEU A 196 3.47 -32.98 -9.52
CA LEU A 196 3.94 -31.65 -9.94
C LEU A 196 4.69 -31.72 -11.27
N THR A 197 5.74 -32.55 -11.34
CA THR A 197 6.58 -32.66 -12.55
C THR A 197 5.87 -33.26 -13.75
N ALA A 198 4.84 -34.09 -13.53
CA ALA A 198 4.03 -34.66 -14.60
C ALA A 198 2.96 -33.70 -15.14
N SER A 199 2.47 -32.78 -14.31
CA SER A 199 1.32 -31.92 -14.63
C SER A 199 1.71 -30.52 -15.09
N TYR A 200 2.84 -30.00 -14.61
CA TYR A 200 3.23 -28.60 -14.82
C TYR A 200 4.63 -28.48 -15.41
N ARG A 201 4.83 -27.42 -16.21
CA ARG A 201 6.10 -27.14 -16.89
C ARG A 201 6.93 -26.15 -16.09
N GLU A 202 8.25 -26.32 -16.10
CA GLU A 202 9.17 -25.34 -15.50
C GLU A 202 9.11 -24.00 -16.26
N LEU A 203 9.32 -22.90 -15.53
CA LEU A 203 9.33 -21.55 -16.09
C LEU A 203 10.55 -21.26 -16.98
N GLY A 204 11.55 -22.15 -17.04
CA GLY A 204 12.80 -21.94 -17.81
C GLY A 204 13.85 -21.05 -17.14
N LEU A 205 13.53 -20.52 -15.95
CA LEU A 205 14.45 -19.76 -15.09
C LEU A 205 15.48 -20.70 -14.42
N LEU A 206 16.66 -20.17 -14.09
CA LEU A 206 17.63 -20.93 -13.29
C LEU A 206 17.08 -21.18 -11.87
N PRO A 207 17.50 -22.26 -11.16
CA PRO A 207 17.03 -22.51 -9.80
C PRO A 207 17.33 -21.34 -8.86
N TRP A 208 16.33 -20.88 -8.11
CA TRP A 208 16.49 -19.81 -7.12
C TRP A 208 17.35 -20.30 -5.95
N GLN A 209 18.45 -19.63 -5.63
CA GLN A 209 19.40 -20.04 -4.59
C GLN A 209 19.23 -19.20 -3.33
N GLU A 210 18.94 -19.84 -2.19
CA GLU A 210 18.70 -19.14 -0.92
C GLU A 210 18.81 -20.12 0.26
N ARG A 211 19.36 -19.69 1.41
CA ARG A 211 19.45 -20.45 2.67
C ARG A 211 20.02 -21.88 2.51
N GLY A 212 21.00 -22.07 1.63
CA GLY A 212 21.63 -23.37 1.38
C GLY A 212 20.71 -24.40 0.71
N THR A 213 19.64 -23.93 0.06
CA THR A 213 18.77 -24.71 -0.81
C THR A 213 18.67 -24.03 -2.17
N ASP A 214 18.21 -24.78 -3.17
CA ASP A 214 17.68 -24.20 -4.39
C ASP A 214 16.20 -24.52 -4.57
N ALA A 215 15.53 -23.78 -5.46
CA ALA A 215 14.15 -24.01 -5.80
C ALA A 215 13.90 -23.89 -7.31
N LEU A 216 13.08 -24.80 -7.83
CA LEU A 216 12.54 -24.73 -9.19
C LEU A 216 11.13 -24.13 -9.16
N SER A 217 10.77 -23.42 -10.23
CA SER A 217 9.45 -22.81 -10.38
C SER A 217 8.72 -23.37 -11.59
N TYR A 218 7.46 -23.72 -11.39
CA TYR A 218 6.57 -24.34 -12.37
C TYR A 218 5.37 -23.44 -12.64
N GLY A 219 4.91 -23.42 -13.89
CA GLY A 219 3.75 -22.64 -14.33
C GLY A 219 2.50 -23.47 -14.48
N ALA A 220 1.38 -22.91 -14.05
CA ALA A 220 0.02 -23.43 -14.17
C ALA A 220 -0.94 -22.30 -14.63
N PRO A 221 -2.17 -22.62 -15.07
CA PRO A 221 -3.19 -21.61 -15.33
C PRO A 221 -3.45 -20.77 -14.07
N ASP A 222 -3.19 -19.46 -14.16
CA ASP A 222 -3.29 -18.47 -13.08
C ASP A 222 -2.45 -18.77 -11.82
N ALA A 223 -1.49 -19.68 -11.88
CA ALA A 223 -0.70 -20.07 -10.71
C ALA A 223 0.77 -20.38 -11.04
N VAL A 224 1.62 -20.17 -10.04
CA VAL A 224 3.03 -20.53 -10.07
C VAL A 224 3.35 -21.34 -8.81
N ILE A 225 4.09 -22.42 -9.00
CA ILE A 225 4.45 -23.37 -7.95
C ILE A 225 5.97 -23.36 -7.76
N ARG A 226 6.43 -23.01 -6.56
CA ARG A 226 7.84 -23.12 -6.16
C ARG A 226 8.07 -24.46 -5.46
N HIS A 227 9.12 -25.18 -5.86
CA HIS A 227 9.57 -26.42 -5.27
C HIS A 227 11.01 -26.30 -4.75
N GLY A 228 11.16 -26.23 -3.42
CA GLY A 228 12.47 -26.20 -2.73
C GLY A 228 13.08 -27.59 -2.58
N ARG A 229 14.29 -27.81 -3.11
CA ARG A 229 14.90 -29.14 -3.23
C ARG A 229 15.91 -29.46 -2.13
N GLY A 230 16.46 -28.46 -1.46
CA GLY A 230 17.42 -28.61 -0.37
C GLY A 230 16.80 -28.63 1.04
N PRO A 231 17.59 -29.01 2.06
CA PRO A 231 17.11 -29.15 3.44
C PRO A 231 16.73 -27.83 4.13
N GLY A 232 17.18 -26.68 3.60
CA GLY A 232 16.88 -25.34 4.12
C GLY A 232 15.49 -24.80 3.76
N ALA A 233 14.69 -25.55 2.99
CA ALA A 233 13.33 -25.16 2.62
C ALA A 233 12.32 -25.55 3.72
N ASP A 234 11.95 -24.59 4.58
CA ASP A 234 10.89 -24.78 5.60
C ASP A 234 9.54 -25.19 4.97
N PHE A 235 9.26 -24.64 3.78
CA PHE A 235 8.16 -25.04 2.91
C PHE A 235 8.72 -25.63 1.61
N ARG A 236 8.42 -26.91 1.35
CA ARG A 236 8.89 -27.63 0.16
C ARG A 236 8.14 -27.21 -1.08
N ILE A 237 6.84 -26.99 -0.95
CA ILE A 237 5.98 -26.51 -2.04
C ILE A 237 5.31 -25.22 -1.58
N VAL A 238 5.38 -24.19 -2.42
CA VAL A 238 4.59 -22.96 -2.26
C VAL A 238 3.81 -22.75 -3.53
N ILE A 239 2.48 -22.71 -3.42
CA ILE A 239 1.57 -22.44 -4.53
C ILE A 239 1.11 -21.00 -4.35
N ASN A 240 1.37 -20.17 -5.35
CA ASN A 240 0.77 -18.85 -5.45
C ASN A 240 -0.19 -18.84 -6.64
N ALA A 241 -1.37 -18.25 -6.48
CA ALA A 241 -2.34 -18.13 -7.58
C ALA A 241 -3.05 -16.77 -7.58
N ARG A 242 -3.36 -16.29 -8.78
CA ARG A 242 -4.11 -15.03 -8.98
C ARG A 242 -5.55 -15.13 -8.48
N THR A 243 -6.11 -16.35 -8.46
CA THR A 243 -7.46 -16.62 -7.95
C THR A 243 -7.43 -17.76 -6.93
N ARG A 244 -8.36 -17.72 -5.97
CA ARG A 244 -8.53 -18.81 -5.00
C ARG A 244 -8.85 -20.14 -5.68
N ARG A 245 -9.59 -20.10 -6.79
CA ARG A 245 -9.97 -21.30 -7.55
C ARG A 245 -8.77 -21.95 -8.20
N ALA A 246 -7.92 -21.20 -8.90
CA ALA A 246 -6.70 -21.72 -9.50
C ALA A 246 -5.75 -22.35 -8.47
N LEU A 247 -5.64 -21.77 -7.27
CA LEU A 247 -4.89 -22.38 -6.18
C LEU A 247 -5.44 -23.75 -5.79
N ILE A 248 -6.76 -23.87 -5.67
CA ILE A 248 -7.45 -25.12 -5.31
C ILE A 248 -7.23 -26.17 -6.41
N ASP A 249 -7.37 -25.79 -7.68
CA ASP A 249 -7.15 -26.70 -8.82
C ASP A 249 -5.73 -27.28 -8.80
N VAL A 250 -4.72 -26.45 -8.49
CA VAL A 250 -3.34 -26.90 -8.31
C VAL A 250 -3.22 -27.83 -7.10
N ALA A 251 -3.78 -27.46 -5.95
CA ALA A 251 -3.70 -28.27 -4.73
C ALA A 251 -4.36 -29.66 -4.91
N GLU A 252 -5.52 -29.72 -5.58
CA GLU A 252 -6.22 -30.96 -5.94
C GLU A 252 -5.36 -31.82 -6.87
N THR A 253 -4.76 -31.22 -7.90
CA THR A 253 -3.85 -31.91 -8.83
C THR A 253 -2.65 -32.53 -8.10
N LEU A 254 -2.11 -31.81 -7.11
CA LEU A 254 -0.98 -32.29 -6.32
C LEU A 254 -1.37 -33.26 -5.20
N GLY A 255 -2.67 -33.44 -4.92
CA GLY A 255 -3.17 -34.26 -3.81
C GLY A 255 -2.83 -33.68 -2.44
N VAL A 256 -2.76 -32.35 -2.32
CA VAL A 256 -2.42 -31.65 -1.07
C VAL A 256 -3.69 -31.17 -0.39
N ASP A 257 -3.80 -31.42 0.92
CA ASP A 257 -4.93 -30.90 1.72
C ASP A 257 -4.85 -29.37 1.88
N TRP A 258 -5.96 -28.72 1.55
CA TRP A 258 -6.17 -27.27 1.64
C TRP A 258 -7.41 -26.90 2.47
N SER A 259 -8.09 -27.89 3.05
CA SER A 259 -9.43 -27.74 3.65
C SER A 259 -9.45 -27.09 5.04
N GLY A 260 -8.30 -26.94 5.71
CA GLY A 260 -8.21 -26.28 7.01
C GLY A 260 -8.39 -24.75 6.93
N ASP A 261 -9.11 -24.17 7.90
CA ASP A 261 -9.47 -22.74 7.99
C ASP A 261 -8.32 -21.72 7.87
N LYS A 262 -7.05 -22.16 7.95
CA LYS A 262 -5.85 -21.32 7.84
C LYS A 262 -4.84 -21.79 6.79
N ALA A 263 -5.17 -22.79 5.97
CA ALA A 263 -4.23 -23.36 5.01
C ALA A 263 -3.93 -22.39 3.86
N ILE A 264 -4.97 -21.70 3.37
CA ILE A 264 -4.86 -20.74 2.27
C ILE A 264 -4.79 -19.32 2.85
N GLY A 265 -3.68 -18.63 2.58
CA GLY A 265 -3.52 -17.20 2.84
C GLY A 265 -4.12 -16.37 1.69
N PRO A 266 -5.00 -15.40 1.96
CA PRO A 266 -5.43 -14.44 0.94
C PRO A 266 -4.30 -13.46 0.58
N PRO A 267 -4.42 -12.72 -0.53
CA PRO A 267 -3.53 -11.60 -0.83
C PRO A 267 -3.46 -10.62 0.35
N SER A 268 -2.25 -10.15 0.66
CA SER A 268 -2.00 -9.15 1.71
C SER A 268 -2.18 -7.72 1.20
N GLU A 269 -1.89 -7.50 -0.08
CA GLU A 269 -2.17 -6.26 -0.81
C GLU A 269 -3.37 -6.51 -1.73
N VAL A 270 -4.52 -5.95 -1.38
CA VAL A 270 -5.73 -6.00 -2.23
C VAL A 270 -6.02 -4.57 -2.68
N PRO A 271 -5.97 -4.25 -3.98
CA PRO A 271 -6.46 -2.96 -4.46
C PRO A 271 -7.89 -2.73 -3.95
N ALA A 272 -8.19 -1.52 -3.49
CA ALA A 272 -9.52 -1.22 -2.97
C ALA A 272 -10.57 -1.61 -4.03
N PRO A 273 -11.56 -2.47 -3.70
CA PRO A 273 -12.52 -2.94 -4.67
C PRO A 273 -13.29 -1.76 -5.27
N LEU A 274 -13.57 -1.84 -6.56
CA LEU A 274 -14.52 -0.93 -7.21
C LEU A 274 -15.93 -1.25 -6.70
N GLU A 275 -16.73 -0.21 -6.50
CA GLU A 275 -18.11 -0.39 -6.04
C GLU A 275 -19.01 -0.58 -7.27
N GLU A 276 -19.92 -1.55 -7.24
CA GLU A 276 -20.92 -1.76 -8.29
C GLU A 276 -22.15 -0.88 -8.04
N LEU A 277 -21.97 0.44 -8.16
CA LEU A 277 -23.06 1.41 -7.97
C LEU A 277 -23.82 1.65 -9.28
N GLY A 278 -25.15 1.83 -9.17
CA GLY A 278 -25.97 2.36 -10.26
C GLY A 278 -25.65 3.83 -10.56
N PRO A 279 -26.29 4.45 -11.56
CA PRO A 279 -26.18 5.89 -11.79
C PRO A 279 -26.65 6.68 -10.57
N VAL A 280 -26.18 7.93 -10.44
CA VAL A 280 -26.70 8.86 -9.40
C VAL A 280 -28.21 8.93 -9.50
N SER A 281 -28.89 8.68 -8.40
CA SER A 281 -30.35 8.72 -8.28
C SER A 281 -30.72 9.42 -6.98
N LEU A 282 -30.58 10.74 -6.97
CA LEU A 282 -30.85 11.59 -5.80
C LEU A 282 -32.09 12.45 -6.05
N SER A 283 -33.00 12.46 -5.09
CA SER A 283 -34.21 13.28 -5.03
C SER A 283 -34.17 14.21 -3.82
N GLU A 284 -34.93 15.32 -3.88
CA GLU A 284 -35.05 16.23 -2.74
C GLU A 284 -35.58 15.51 -1.49
N GLY A 285 -34.93 15.72 -0.35
CA GLY A 285 -35.24 15.04 0.90
C GLY A 285 -34.49 13.72 1.12
N ASP A 286 -33.84 13.15 0.12
CA ASP A 286 -33.02 11.95 0.30
C ASP A 286 -31.90 12.20 1.31
N ALA A 287 -31.64 11.24 2.19
CA ALA A 287 -30.58 11.28 3.18
C ALA A 287 -29.97 9.90 3.34
N ASP A 288 -28.71 9.82 3.75
CA ASP A 288 -28.15 8.53 4.15
C ASP A 288 -28.66 8.09 5.53
N ALA A 289 -28.59 6.79 5.79
CA ALA A 289 -29.08 6.19 7.04
C ALA A 289 -28.37 6.74 8.30
N ARG A 290 -27.18 7.32 8.14
CA ARG A 290 -26.38 7.93 9.21
C ARG A 290 -26.65 9.43 9.37
N GLY A 291 -27.47 10.03 8.51
CA GLY A 291 -27.77 11.46 8.51
C GLY A 291 -26.55 12.34 8.26
N ARG A 292 -25.51 11.83 7.58
CA ARG A 292 -24.30 12.56 7.19
C ARG A 292 -24.57 13.57 6.08
N TRP A 293 -25.60 13.32 5.28
CA TRP A 293 -26.05 14.25 4.25
C TRP A 293 -27.55 14.18 4.01
N THR A 294 -28.10 15.28 3.50
CA THR A 294 -29.48 15.38 3.04
C THR A 294 -29.54 16.23 1.77
N VAL A 295 -30.26 15.77 0.75
CA VAL A 295 -30.49 16.51 -0.49
C VAL A 295 -31.48 17.65 -0.22
N LEU A 296 -31.04 18.87 -0.43
CA LEU A 296 -31.83 20.09 -0.25
C LEU A 296 -32.65 20.43 -1.48
N SER A 297 -32.10 20.15 -2.66
CA SER A 297 -32.74 20.45 -3.93
C SER A 297 -32.03 19.69 -5.05
N ARG A 298 -32.77 19.49 -6.14
CA ARG A 298 -32.22 19.06 -7.43
C ARG A 298 -32.72 20.01 -8.50
N GLY A 299 -31.80 20.61 -9.23
CA GLY A 299 -32.08 21.54 -10.32
C GLY A 299 -31.54 21.07 -11.66
N PRO A 300 -31.81 21.82 -12.74
CA PRO A 300 -31.18 21.57 -14.04
C PRO A 300 -29.66 21.65 -13.92
N VAL A 301 -28.96 21.08 -14.91
CA VAL A 301 -27.50 21.15 -14.98
C VAL A 301 -27.07 22.62 -15.02
N ALA A 302 -26.39 23.07 -13.96
CA ALA A 302 -25.68 24.34 -13.96
C ALA A 302 -24.24 24.05 -14.36
N PRO A 303 -23.77 24.45 -15.55
CA PRO A 303 -22.39 24.21 -15.95
C PRO A 303 -21.46 24.93 -14.96
N PRO A 304 -20.38 24.28 -14.51
CA PRO A 304 -19.41 24.94 -13.65
C PRO A 304 -18.84 26.17 -14.37
N GLU A 305 -18.60 27.26 -13.64
CA GLU A 305 -17.89 28.40 -14.20
C GLU A 305 -16.45 27.99 -14.50
N VAL A 306 -16.09 27.98 -15.78
CA VAL A 306 -14.78 27.57 -16.28
C VAL A 306 -13.90 28.82 -16.40
N PRO A 307 -12.80 28.95 -15.62
CA PRO A 307 -11.92 30.10 -15.72
C PRO A 307 -11.20 30.14 -17.08
N GLY A 308 -11.63 31.02 -17.99
CA GLY A 308 -11.03 31.14 -19.33
C GLY A 308 -9.54 31.54 -19.28
N ALA A 309 -9.13 32.33 -18.27
CA ALA A 309 -7.74 32.70 -18.06
C ALA A 309 -6.85 31.51 -17.69
N ALA A 310 -7.37 30.49 -17.00
CA ALA A 310 -6.61 29.30 -16.67
C ALA A 310 -6.27 28.48 -17.92
N ALA A 311 -7.18 28.40 -18.90
CA ALA A 311 -6.91 27.69 -20.15
C ALA A 311 -5.71 28.27 -20.94
N ALA A 312 -5.45 29.57 -20.79
CA ALA A 312 -4.31 30.23 -21.45
C ALA A 312 -2.94 29.87 -20.83
N LEU A 313 -2.91 29.18 -19.69
CA LEU A 313 -1.67 28.73 -19.04
C LEU A 313 -0.97 27.62 -19.84
N VAL A 314 -1.73 26.80 -20.57
CA VAL A 314 -1.20 25.70 -21.38
C VAL A 314 -0.79 26.23 -22.74
N GLN A 315 0.48 26.05 -23.10
CA GLN A 315 1.02 26.46 -24.39
C GLN A 315 1.01 25.30 -25.41
N PRO A 316 0.70 25.55 -26.69
CA PRO A 316 0.75 24.52 -27.74
C PRO A 316 2.15 23.86 -27.84
N PRO A 317 2.25 22.54 -28.14
CA PRO A 317 1.19 21.67 -28.67
C PRO A 317 0.30 20.97 -27.61
N ALA A 318 0.55 21.19 -26.31
CA ALA A 318 -0.25 20.58 -25.24
C ALA A 318 -1.71 21.09 -25.28
N THR A 319 -2.65 20.22 -24.91
CA THR A 319 -4.09 20.53 -24.92
C THR A 319 -4.64 20.56 -23.50
N VAL A 320 -5.35 21.64 -23.16
CA VAL A 320 -6.05 21.77 -21.87
C VAL A 320 -7.11 20.67 -21.73
N SER A 321 -7.09 19.93 -20.63
CA SER A 321 -8.08 18.90 -20.30
C SER A 321 -8.94 19.27 -19.08
N SER A 322 -8.43 20.11 -18.18
CA SER A 322 -9.18 20.60 -17.00
C SER A 322 -8.67 21.96 -16.55
N VAL A 323 -9.52 22.72 -15.84
CA VAL A 323 -9.15 24.00 -15.23
C VAL A 323 -9.83 24.20 -13.88
N ALA A 324 -9.24 25.01 -13.02
CA ALA A 324 -9.82 25.42 -11.74
C ALA A 324 -9.31 26.80 -11.31
N ALA A 325 -10.06 27.44 -10.41
CA ALA A 325 -9.64 28.62 -9.66
C ALA A 325 -9.94 28.43 -8.16
N ASP A 326 -9.26 29.16 -7.29
CA ASP A 326 -9.69 29.31 -5.90
C ASP A 326 -10.88 30.29 -5.81
N GLN A 327 -11.50 30.39 -4.63
CA GLN A 327 -12.68 31.24 -4.42
C GLN A 327 -12.41 32.73 -4.70
N ASP A 328 -11.17 33.19 -4.49
CA ASP A 328 -10.77 34.59 -4.66
C ASP A 328 -10.28 34.89 -6.10
N GLY A 329 -10.13 33.88 -6.96
CA GLY A 329 -9.50 34.02 -8.28
C GLY A 329 -8.00 34.35 -8.23
N THR A 330 -7.36 34.15 -7.08
CA THR A 330 -5.93 34.43 -6.85
C THR A 330 -5.02 33.27 -7.24
N THR A 331 -5.59 32.08 -7.41
CA THR A 331 -4.88 30.90 -7.92
C THR A 331 -5.65 30.34 -9.10
N LEU A 332 -5.02 30.28 -10.27
CA LEU A 332 -5.55 29.63 -11.47
C LEU A 332 -4.74 28.38 -11.76
N ALA A 333 -5.40 27.28 -12.11
CA ALA A 333 -4.73 26.05 -12.51
C ALA A 333 -5.33 25.46 -13.78
N ALA A 334 -4.47 24.88 -14.62
CA ALA A 334 -4.85 24.12 -15.79
C ALA A 334 -4.08 22.81 -15.87
N GLY A 335 -4.80 21.74 -16.20
CA GLY A 335 -4.25 20.42 -16.43
C GLY A 335 -4.29 20.12 -17.91
N ASP A 336 -3.28 19.43 -18.42
CA ASP A 336 -3.22 19.04 -19.82
C ASP A 336 -3.28 17.53 -20.05
N THR A 337 -3.44 17.18 -21.33
CA THR A 337 -3.51 15.80 -21.80
C THR A 337 -2.23 14.99 -21.61
N ASP A 338 -1.10 15.66 -21.39
CA ASP A 338 0.21 15.03 -21.18
C ASP A 338 0.54 14.79 -19.70
N GLY A 339 -0.37 15.19 -18.80
CA GLY A 339 -0.25 14.96 -17.36
C GLY A 339 0.46 16.08 -16.60
N TYR A 340 0.68 17.24 -17.23
CA TYR A 340 1.20 18.41 -16.54
C TYR A 340 0.07 19.20 -15.88
N VAL A 341 0.41 19.83 -14.75
CA VAL A 341 -0.41 20.87 -14.15
C VAL A 341 0.35 22.19 -14.16
N HIS A 342 -0.31 23.22 -14.68
CA HIS A 342 0.17 24.58 -14.81
C HIS A 342 -0.60 25.46 -13.83
N VAL A 343 0.10 26.25 -13.02
CA VAL A 343 -0.52 27.09 -11.97
C VAL A 343 -0.01 28.52 -12.09
N LEU A 344 -0.90 29.49 -11.90
CA LEU A 344 -0.58 30.92 -11.86
C LEU A 344 -1.15 31.54 -10.58
N GLU A 345 -0.31 32.20 -9.80
CA GLU A 345 -0.70 33.03 -8.65
C GLU A 345 -0.92 34.46 -9.17
N THR A 346 -2.17 34.90 -9.30
CA THR A 346 -2.51 36.16 -10.01
C THR A 346 -2.30 37.41 -9.17
N ASP A 347 -2.10 37.26 -7.86
CA ASP A 347 -1.89 38.34 -6.89
C ASP A 347 -0.41 38.55 -6.52
N ASP A 348 0.53 37.84 -7.16
CA ASP A 348 1.97 38.11 -7.07
C ASP A 348 2.36 39.34 -7.94
N GLU A 349 3.43 40.06 -7.56
CA GLU A 349 3.88 41.26 -8.29
C GLU A 349 4.31 40.97 -9.74
N ASP A 350 4.87 39.78 -9.98
CA ASP A 350 5.27 39.28 -11.30
C ASP A 350 4.83 37.81 -11.43
N PRO A 351 3.59 37.56 -11.90
CA PRO A 351 3.01 36.23 -11.85
C PRO A 351 3.59 35.34 -12.95
N GLU A 352 4.33 34.30 -12.54
CA GLU A 352 4.87 33.29 -13.46
C GLU A 352 4.05 31.99 -13.42
N THR A 353 3.93 31.34 -14.58
CA THR A 353 3.29 30.02 -14.68
C THR A 353 4.23 28.92 -14.22
N ILE A 354 3.81 28.18 -13.19
CA ILE A 354 4.51 27.02 -12.67
C ILE A 354 3.95 25.75 -13.32
N GLY A 355 4.72 25.11 -14.19
CA GLY A 355 4.38 23.83 -14.83
C GLY A 355 5.07 22.64 -14.15
N LEU A 356 4.29 21.63 -13.73
CA LEU A 356 4.81 20.41 -13.09
C LEU A 356 4.25 19.15 -13.74
N ALA A 357 5.12 18.21 -14.10
CA ALA A 357 4.74 16.87 -14.56
C ALA A 357 4.27 16.02 -13.37
N LEU A 358 2.99 16.11 -13.03
CA LEU A 358 2.42 15.45 -11.85
C LEU A 358 1.76 14.12 -12.17
N HIS A 359 1.33 13.90 -13.40
CA HIS A 359 0.54 12.74 -13.81
C HIS A 359 1.15 12.04 -15.03
N ARG A 360 0.78 10.77 -15.22
CA ARG A 360 1.18 9.93 -16.37
C ARG A 360 0.02 9.68 -17.33
N ALA A 361 -1.09 10.35 -17.09
CA ALA A 361 -2.32 10.31 -17.86
C ALA A 361 -2.92 11.73 -17.88
N PRO A 362 -3.85 12.01 -18.81
CA PRO A 362 -4.52 13.31 -18.87
C PRO A 362 -5.05 13.75 -17.51
N VAL A 363 -4.82 15.01 -17.15
CA VAL A 363 -5.34 15.59 -15.91
C VAL A 363 -6.84 15.87 -16.09
N SER A 364 -7.68 15.03 -15.51
CA SER A 364 -9.13 15.03 -15.71
C SER A 364 -9.88 15.93 -14.72
N ALA A 365 -9.28 16.28 -13.58
CA ALA A 365 -9.93 17.12 -12.58
C ALA A 365 -8.91 17.99 -11.82
N LEU A 366 -9.33 19.19 -11.44
CA LEU A 366 -8.54 20.14 -10.64
C LEU A 366 -9.40 20.83 -9.58
N ALA A 367 -8.77 21.22 -8.46
CA ALA A 367 -9.34 22.17 -7.50
C ALA A 367 -8.23 23.02 -6.86
N CYS A 368 -8.54 24.28 -6.53
CA CYS A 368 -7.62 25.19 -5.86
C CYS A 368 -8.22 25.68 -4.54
N LEU A 369 -7.36 25.91 -3.54
CA LEU A 369 -7.78 26.44 -2.24
C LEU A 369 -6.69 27.34 -1.65
N LYS A 370 -7.04 28.59 -1.34
CA LYS A 370 -6.23 29.48 -0.52
C LYS A 370 -6.50 29.22 0.96
N LEU A 371 -5.45 29.16 1.77
CA LEU A 371 -5.56 29.04 3.22
C LEU A 371 -5.34 30.39 3.91
N ASP A 372 -5.86 30.53 5.13
CA ASP A 372 -5.71 31.75 5.94
C ASP A 372 -4.25 32.12 6.22
N SER A 373 -3.36 31.13 6.20
CA SER A 373 -1.91 31.33 6.27
C SER A 373 -1.29 31.94 5.01
N GLY A 374 -2.09 32.21 3.97
CA GLY A 374 -1.65 32.59 2.63
C GLY A 374 -1.15 31.43 1.78
N ARG A 375 -1.07 30.21 2.33
CA ARG A 375 -0.65 29.03 1.57
C ARG A 375 -1.70 28.69 0.51
N ARG A 376 -1.27 28.40 -0.71
CA ARG A 376 -2.12 27.92 -1.80
C ARG A 376 -1.96 26.42 -1.96
N LEU A 377 -3.09 25.71 -2.04
CA LEU A 377 -3.16 24.29 -2.31
C LEU A 377 -3.78 24.07 -3.68
N VAL A 378 -3.19 23.15 -4.44
CA VAL A 378 -3.75 22.67 -5.70
C VAL A 378 -3.90 21.17 -5.61
N LEU A 379 -5.02 20.70 -6.14
CA LEU A 379 -5.45 19.31 -6.20
C LEU A 379 -5.60 18.91 -7.65
N SER A 380 -5.05 17.77 -8.03
CA SER A 380 -5.14 17.24 -9.39
C SER A 380 -5.45 15.76 -9.40
N GLY A 381 -6.34 15.39 -10.32
CA GLY A 381 -6.76 14.02 -10.57
C GLY A 381 -6.55 13.66 -12.03
N ASP A 382 -6.21 12.40 -12.31
CA ASP A 382 -6.03 11.91 -13.68
C ASP A 382 -6.99 10.77 -14.07
N GLU A 383 -6.98 10.43 -15.35
CA GLU A 383 -7.75 9.32 -15.92
C GLU A 383 -7.32 7.93 -15.41
N ASN A 384 -6.15 7.81 -14.76
CA ASN A 384 -5.74 6.58 -14.08
C ASN A 384 -6.25 6.50 -12.63
N GLY A 385 -7.00 7.51 -12.16
CA GLY A 385 -7.62 7.52 -10.85
C GLY A 385 -6.71 8.01 -9.73
N VAL A 386 -5.58 8.63 -10.05
CA VAL A 386 -4.59 9.12 -9.09
C VAL A 386 -4.88 10.57 -8.72
N ILE A 387 -4.93 10.86 -7.43
CA ILE A 387 -5.08 12.22 -6.89
C ILE A 387 -3.75 12.66 -6.26
N ARG A 388 -3.31 13.87 -6.58
CA ARG A 388 -2.22 14.58 -5.89
C ARG A 388 -2.75 15.86 -5.28
N TYR A 389 -2.13 16.26 -4.17
CA TYR A 389 -2.23 17.62 -3.68
C TYR A 389 -0.82 18.16 -3.44
N TRP A 390 -0.61 19.43 -3.73
CA TRP A 390 0.66 20.11 -3.50
C TRP A 390 0.42 21.59 -3.19
N SER A 391 1.49 22.26 -2.79
CA SER A 391 1.52 23.71 -2.66
C SER A 391 2.53 24.24 -3.67
N THR A 392 2.19 25.32 -4.37
CA THR A 392 3.07 26.00 -5.33
C THR A 392 4.46 26.33 -4.78
N ARG A 393 4.55 26.60 -3.46
CA ARG A 393 5.81 26.95 -2.77
C ARG A 393 6.54 25.75 -2.16
N ARG A 394 6.09 24.52 -2.40
CA ARG A 394 6.72 23.29 -1.89
C ARG A 394 6.81 22.24 -2.98
N LYS A 395 7.80 21.35 -2.89
CA LYS A 395 7.80 20.17 -3.76
C LYS A 395 6.53 19.35 -3.51
N PRO A 396 5.88 18.85 -4.58
CA PRO A 396 4.80 17.88 -4.45
C PRO A 396 5.23 16.68 -3.60
N LEU A 397 4.27 16.08 -2.90
CA LEU A 397 4.53 14.81 -2.23
C LEU A 397 4.85 13.74 -3.28
N ARG A 398 5.81 12.88 -2.95
CA ARG A 398 6.22 11.77 -3.84
C ARG A 398 5.07 10.77 -4.04
N ALA A 399 4.46 10.35 -2.94
CA ALA A 399 3.32 9.43 -2.96
C ALA A 399 2.03 10.17 -3.35
N PRO A 400 1.12 9.49 -4.09
CA PRO A 400 -0.23 10.00 -4.30
C PRO A 400 -0.95 10.30 -2.99
N PHE A 401 -1.84 11.29 -3.02
CA PHE A 401 -2.74 11.59 -1.91
C PHE A 401 -3.83 10.52 -1.76
N ALA A 402 -4.45 10.13 -2.87
CA ALA A 402 -5.44 9.07 -2.94
C ALA A 402 -5.43 8.43 -4.32
N ARG A 403 -5.90 7.17 -4.43
CA ARG A 403 -6.02 6.48 -5.73
C ARG A 403 -7.16 5.48 -5.75
N ARG A 404 -7.72 5.23 -6.94
CA ARG A 404 -8.62 4.11 -7.26
C ARG A 404 -8.37 3.65 -8.70
N ARG A 405 -8.78 2.42 -9.06
CA ARG A 405 -8.59 1.83 -10.40
C ARG A 405 -9.64 2.30 -11.43
N THR A 406 -9.97 3.58 -11.40
CA THR A 406 -11.01 4.16 -12.23
C THR A 406 -10.77 5.68 -12.29
N PRO A 407 -11.11 6.38 -13.38
CA PRO A 407 -10.80 7.79 -13.54
C PRO A 407 -11.26 8.66 -12.37
N VAL A 408 -10.46 9.67 -12.02
CA VAL A 408 -10.96 10.80 -11.23
C VAL A 408 -11.86 11.62 -12.14
N ARG A 409 -13.10 11.88 -11.73
CA ARG A 409 -14.06 12.65 -12.54
C ARG A 409 -14.21 14.08 -12.08
N ALA A 410 -14.09 14.32 -10.78
CA ALA A 410 -14.25 15.65 -10.24
C ALA A 410 -13.51 15.80 -8.92
N LEU A 411 -13.01 17.02 -8.68
CA LEU A 411 -12.40 17.46 -7.44
C LEU A 411 -13.05 18.77 -7.02
N ALA A 412 -13.18 18.98 -5.72
CA ALA A 412 -13.60 20.25 -5.15
C ALA A 412 -12.88 20.48 -3.82
N ALA A 413 -12.68 21.75 -3.48
CA ALA A 413 -12.08 22.13 -2.21
C ALA A 413 -12.78 23.37 -1.65
N ALA A 414 -12.88 23.45 -0.33
CA ALA A 414 -13.45 24.61 0.35
C ALA A 414 -12.81 24.80 1.73
N ARG A 415 -12.96 26.01 2.26
CA ARG A 415 -12.72 26.30 3.67
C ARG A 415 -14.01 26.07 4.45
N TRP A 416 -13.99 25.14 5.39
CA TRP A 416 -15.04 24.97 6.40
C TRP A 416 -14.56 25.53 7.74
N GLU A 417 -15.48 25.69 8.69
CA GLU A 417 -15.15 26.09 10.07
C GLU A 417 -14.17 25.10 10.72
N THR A 418 -14.26 23.81 10.36
CA THR A 418 -13.34 22.76 10.84
C THR A 418 -11.97 22.77 10.15
N GLY A 419 -11.79 23.57 9.09
CA GLY A 419 -10.56 23.64 8.33
C GLY A 419 -10.73 23.37 6.83
N PRO A 420 -9.63 23.11 6.10
CA PRO A 420 -9.67 22.80 4.66
C PRO A 420 -10.36 21.46 4.41
N ALA A 421 -11.43 21.47 3.60
CA ALA A 421 -12.14 20.28 3.16
C ALA A 421 -11.91 20.02 1.68
N LEU A 422 -11.85 18.74 1.31
CA LEU A 422 -11.63 18.25 -0.05
C LEU A 422 -12.71 17.23 -0.38
N ALA A 423 -13.27 17.28 -1.59
CA ALA A 423 -14.10 16.22 -2.15
C ALA A 423 -13.53 15.69 -3.46
N ALA A 424 -13.63 14.38 -3.67
CA ALA A 424 -13.25 13.73 -4.91
C ALA A 424 -14.28 12.69 -5.33
N ALA A 425 -14.64 12.70 -6.60
CA ALA A 425 -15.47 11.67 -7.23
C ALA A 425 -14.65 10.86 -8.21
N TRP A 426 -14.77 9.55 -8.11
CA TRP A 426 -14.26 8.60 -9.08
C TRP A 426 -15.38 8.07 -9.97
N ALA A 427 -15.04 7.53 -11.14
CA ALA A 427 -16.03 7.07 -12.10
C ALA A 427 -16.86 5.84 -11.61
N ASP A 428 -16.44 5.18 -10.54
CA ASP A 428 -17.21 4.11 -9.88
C ASP A 428 -18.31 4.63 -8.93
N GLY A 429 -18.48 5.94 -8.83
CA GLY A 429 -19.57 6.57 -8.07
C GLY A 429 -19.30 6.72 -6.58
N LEU A 430 -18.09 6.36 -6.12
CA LEU A 430 -17.64 6.71 -4.78
C LEU A 430 -17.20 8.17 -4.76
N VAL A 431 -17.84 8.96 -3.88
CA VAL A 431 -17.37 10.29 -3.50
C VAL A 431 -16.71 10.21 -2.14
N ARG A 432 -15.49 10.70 -2.00
CA ARG A 432 -14.84 10.85 -0.69
C ARG A 432 -14.74 12.30 -0.29
N ILE A 433 -14.86 12.56 1.00
CA ILE A 433 -14.69 13.89 1.59
C ILE A 433 -13.66 13.80 2.72
N TRP A 434 -12.63 14.65 2.66
CA TRP A 434 -11.53 14.68 3.61
C TRP A 434 -11.51 16.00 4.37
N ASP A 435 -11.22 15.92 5.66
CA ASP A 435 -10.72 17.05 6.46
C ASP A 435 -9.19 17.00 6.44
N LEU A 436 -8.56 17.97 5.79
CA LEU A 436 -7.09 18.00 5.68
C LEU A 436 -6.39 18.41 6.98
N THR A 437 -7.15 18.82 8.01
CA THR A 437 -6.58 19.13 9.32
C THR A 437 -6.33 17.88 10.14
N SER A 438 -7.25 16.92 10.07
CA SER A 438 -7.20 15.68 10.84
C SER A 438 -6.90 14.45 9.99
N ASP A 439 -6.84 14.57 8.66
CA ASP A 439 -6.82 13.44 7.72
C ASP A 439 -8.04 12.50 7.86
N ALA A 440 -9.13 12.95 8.50
CA ALA A 440 -10.37 12.20 8.56
C ALA A 440 -11.02 12.13 7.16
N VAL A 441 -11.60 10.98 6.83
CA VAL A 441 -12.20 10.73 5.52
C VAL A 441 -13.55 10.04 5.65
N ALA A 442 -14.53 10.51 4.86
CA ALA A 442 -15.85 9.92 4.75
C ALA A 442 -16.10 9.44 3.31
N GLY A 443 -16.70 8.26 3.15
CA GLY A 443 -17.15 7.74 1.85
C GLY A 443 -18.66 7.88 1.65
N LEU A 444 -19.07 8.51 0.56
CA LEU A 444 -20.45 8.68 0.11
C LEU A 444 -20.68 7.89 -1.17
N ARG A 445 -21.62 6.94 -1.14
CA ARG A 445 -22.00 6.09 -2.29
C ARG A 445 -23.15 6.73 -3.04
N LEU A 446 -22.87 7.80 -3.78
CA LEU A 446 -23.89 8.62 -4.43
C LEU A 446 -24.35 8.05 -5.78
N GLY A 447 -23.51 7.25 -6.44
CA GLY A 447 -23.79 6.65 -7.74
C GLY A 447 -22.83 7.12 -8.83
N THR A 448 -22.81 6.41 -9.95
CA THR A 448 -21.95 6.67 -11.11
C THR A 448 -22.47 7.83 -11.96
N GLY A 449 -21.62 8.40 -12.82
CA GLY A 449 -22.01 9.47 -13.74
C GLY A 449 -21.82 10.89 -13.19
N VAL A 450 -21.17 11.05 -12.03
CA VAL A 450 -20.75 12.36 -11.53
C VAL A 450 -19.74 12.99 -12.50
N THR A 451 -20.05 14.20 -12.97
CA THR A 451 -19.22 14.97 -13.92
C THR A 451 -18.57 16.19 -13.28
N ALA A 452 -19.17 16.75 -12.23
CA ALA A 452 -18.58 17.85 -11.47
C ALA A 452 -18.97 17.78 -9.99
N LEU A 453 -18.09 18.34 -9.15
CA LEU A 453 -18.33 18.55 -7.73
C LEU A 453 -18.11 20.03 -7.39
N GLY A 454 -18.86 20.54 -6.42
CA GLY A 454 -18.62 21.84 -5.81
C GLY A 454 -18.77 21.74 -4.29
N LEU A 455 -17.79 22.26 -3.55
CA LEU A 455 -17.87 22.38 -2.10
C LEU A 455 -18.12 23.84 -1.71
N GLY A 456 -19.19 24.08 -0.97
CA GLY A 456 -19.48 25.38 -0.36
C GLY A 456 -18.80 25.52 1.00
N ALA A 457 -18.45 26.75 1.38
CA ALA A 457 -17.94 27.05 2.72
C ALA A 457 -18.99 26.79 3.83
N ASP A 458 -20.27 26.74 3.45
CA ASP A 458 -21.43 26.45 4.30
C ASP A 458 -21.69 24.94 4.52
N GLY A 459 -20.74 24.08 4.13
CA GLY A 459 -20.88 22.63 4.24
C GLY A 459 -21.83 22.02 3.21
N THR A 460 -22.13 22.72 2.10
CA THR A 460 -22.89 22.14 0.99
C THR A 460 -22.00 21.43 -0.02
N LEU A 461 -22.47 20.29 -0.53
CA LEU A 461 -21.88 19.56 -1.65
C LEU A 461 -22.83 19.63 -2.85
N ARG A 462 -22.35 20.22 -3.94
CA ARG A 462 -23.01 20.16 -5.25
C ARG A 462 -22.47 18.97 -6.01
N VAL A 463 -23.37 18.11 -6.49
CA VAL A 463 -23.06 16.95 -7.31
C VAL A 463 -23.78 17.11 -8.63
N THR A 464 -23.01 17.22 -9.71
CA THR A 464 -23.56 17.33 -11.07
C THR A 464 -23.39 16.00 -11.78
N ASP A 465 -24.47 15.50 -12.37
CA ASP A 465 -24.51 14.34 -13.24
C ASP A 465 -25.12 14.73 -14.61
N ALA A 466 -25.47 13.73 -15.44
CA ALA A 466 -26.05 13.99 -16.76
C ALA A 466 -27.46 14.62 -16.71
N ASP A 467 -28.20 14.41 -15.63
CA ASP A 467 -29.62 14.75 -15.50
C ASP A 467 -29.85 16.03 -14.68
N GLY A 468 -28.88 16.45 -13.87
CA GLY A 468 -29.01 17.69 -13.08
C GLY A 468 -27.89 17.95 -12.10
N THR A 469 -28.11 18.95 -11.24
CA THR A 469 -27.26 19.23 -10.09
C THR A 469 -28.05 19.08 -8.80
N SER A 470 -27.60 18.18 -7.94
CA SER A 470 -28.12 17.98 -6.58
C SER A 470 -27.29 18.77 -5.57
N VAL A 471 -27.94 19.49 -4.67
CA VAL A 471 -27.29 20.20 -3.56
C VAL A 471 -27.55 19.42 -2.27
N LEU A 472 -26.49 18.91 -1.65
CA LEU A 472 -26.55 18.16 -0.41
C LEU A 472 -26.04 19.04 0.73
N ARG A 473 -26.77 19.08 1.85
CA ARG A 473 -26.22 19.57 3.11
C ARG A 473 -25.45 18.47 3.77
N LEU A 474 -24.20 18.73 4.13
CA LEU A 474 -23.36 17.81 4.87
C LEU A 474 -23.39 18.14 6.36
N ASP A 475 -23.23 17.11 7.19
CA ASP A 475 -23.02 17.24 8.63
C ASP A 475 -21.57 16.83 8.96
N PRO A 476 -20.64 17.79 9.12
CA PRO A 476 -19.22 17.48 9.37
C PRO A 476 -18.99 16.61 10.60
N ALA A 477 -19.81 16.77 11.66
CA ALA A 477 -19.67 15.98 12.88
C ALA A 477 -20.00 14.50 12.64
N LYS A 478 -20.95 14.21 11.74
CA LYS A 478 -21.31 12.83 11.37
C LYS A 478 -20.48 12.29 10.21
N LEU A 479 -19.93 13.14 9.36
CA LEU A 479 -18.95 12.74 8.35
C LEU A 479 -17.66 12.25 9.03
N TRP A 480 -17.21 12.96 10.07
CA TRP A 480 -15.96 12.68 10.75
C TRP A 480 -16.15 12.57 12.27
N PRO A 481 -16.88 11.54 12.75
CA PRO A 481 -17.17 11.39 14.18
C PRO A 481 -15.91 11.26 15.06
N HIS A 482 -14.78 10.89 14.45
CA HIS A 482 -13.48 10.72 15.12
C HIS A 482 -12.48 11.84 14.82
N ARG A 483 -12.92 12.98 14.27
CA ARG A 483 -12.03 14.12 13.98
C ARG A 483 -11.26 14.58 15.21
N ASP A 484 -11.95 14.82 16.31
CA ASP A 484 -11.33 15.34 17.54
C ASP A 484 -10.47 14.29 18.25
N LEU A 485 -10.81 13.00 18.08
CA LEU A 485 -9.96 11.89 18.46
C LEU A 485 -8.61 11.95 17.75
N ARG A 486 -8.64 12.19 16.43
CA ARG A 486 -7.45 12.24 15.60
C ARG A 486 -6.53 13.41 15.94
N LEU A 487 -7.09 14.59 16.18
CA LEU A 487 -6.31 15.76 16.63
C LEU A 487 -5.69 15.54 18.02
N ARG A 488 -6.38 14.85 18.92
CA ARG A 488 -5.82 14.50 20.24
C ARG A 488 -4.72 13.44 20.15
N LEU A 489 -4.78 12.51 19.18
CA LEU A 489 -3.71 11.53 18.97
C LEU A 489 -2.37 12.21 18.64
N ASP A 490 -2.39 13.28 17.85
CA ASP A 490 -1.20 14.02 17.45
C ASP A 490 -0.58 14.81 18.60
N SER A 491 -1.36 15.09 19.66
CA SER A 491 -0.85 15.78 20.86
C SER A 491 0.04 14.90 21.75
N VAL A 492 0.01 13.58 21.56
CA VAL A 492 0.76 12.62 22.36
C VAL A 492 2.10 12.33 21.68
N ASP A 493 3.21 12.44 22.44
CA ASP A 493 4.53 12.04 21.95
C ASP A 493 4.69 10.50 21.96
N TRP A 494 4.08 9.85 20.97
CA TRP A 494 4.16 8.39 20.79
C TRP A 494 5.58 7.87 20.56
N GLY A 495 6.51 8.75 20.15
CA GLY A 495 7.88 8.40 19.86
C GLY A 495 8.71 8.10 21.12
N SER A 496 8.36 8.69 22.26
CA SER A 496 9.00 8.41 23.56
C SER A 496 8.38 7.22 24.30
N LEU A 497 7.26 6.70 23.80
CA LEU A 497 6.56 5.55 24.36
C LEU A 497 7.01 4.24 23.72
N TRP A 498 6.85 3.14 24.45
CA TRP A 498 7.29 1.81 24.05
C TRP A 498 6.12 0.81 24.01
N THR A 499 6.14 -0.02 22.97
CA THR A 499 5.29 -1.20 22.75
C THR A 499 6.08 -2.46 23.06
N SER A 500 5.43 -3.63 23.02
CA SER A 500 6.11 -4.93 23.15
C SER A 500 7.13 -5.22 22.04
N ARG A 501 7.09 -4.48 20.92
CA ARG A 501 7.94 -4.70 19.74
C ARG A 501 8.80 -3.50 19.34
N GLY A 502 8.87 -2.46 20.18
CA GLY A 502 9.66 -1.25 19.91
C GLY A 502 8.92 0.06 20.17
N PRO A 503 9.41 1.20 19.66
CA PRO A 503 8.81 2.52 19.87
C PRO A 503 7.35 2.63 19.37
N GLY A 504 6.53 3.43 20.06
CA GLY A 504 5.09 3.58 19.82
C GLY A 504 4.67 4.37 18.58
N ARG A 505 5.59 4.66 17.65
CA ARG A 505 5.37 5.55 16.50
C ARG A 505 4.19 5.14 15.59
N MET A 506 3.85 3.86 15.56
CA MET A 506 2.76 3.32 14.72
C MET A 506 1.38 3.36 15.39
N ILE A 507 1.31 3.59 16.69
CA ILE A 507 0.04 3.55 17.45
C ILE A 507 -1.00 4.58 16.96
N PRO A 508 -0.67 5.87 16.74
CA PRO A 508 -1.69 6.84 16.31
C PRO A 508 -2.28 6.50 14.93
N ASP A 509 -1.45 6.01 14.01
CA ASP A 509 -1.90 5.55 12.68
C ASP A 509 -2.86 4.36 12.80
N LEU A 510 -2.53 3.40 13.65
CA LEU A 510 -3.38 2.22 13.86
C LEU A 510 -4.69 2.59 14.54
N ILE A 511 -4.68 3.42 15.59
CA ILE A 511 -5.91 3.90 16.25
C ILE A 511 -6.80 4.65 15.25
N GLY A 512 -6.21 5.49 14.39
CA GLY A 512 -6.96 6.14 13.31
C GLY A 512 -7.54 5.18 12.27
N LYS A 513 -6.86 4.05 11.99
CA LYS A 513 -7.42 3.01 11.10
C LYS A 513 -8.57 2.23 11.74
N VAL A 514 -8.61 2.11 13.06
CA VAL A 514 -9.75 1.51 13.79
C VAL A 514 -11.04 2.30 13.58
N ALA A 515 -10.94 3.61 13.36
CA ALA A 515 -12.04 4.51 13.01
C ALA A 515 -12.53 4.37 11.55
N SER A 516 -11.94 3.49 10.74
CA SER A 516 -12.29 3.33 9.32
C SER A 516 -13.70 2.74 9.12
N ASP A 517 -14.42 3.26 8.13
CA ASP A 517 -15.66 2.66 7.62
C ASP A 517 -15.43 1.27 6.97
N ASP A 518 -14.19 0.97 6.54
CA ASP A 518 -13.83 -0.34 6.01
C ASP A 518 -13.55 -1.34 7.14
N ARG A 519 -14.45 -2.32 7.29
CA ARG A 519 -14.40 -3.32 8.36
C ARG A 519 -13.07 -4.08 8.39
N LYS A 520 -12.50 -4.41 7.23
CA LYS A 520 -11.24 -5.16 7.19
C LYS A 520 -10.08 -4.31 7.72
N THR A 521 -9.93 -3.09 7.21
CA THR A 521 -8.92 -2.12 7.69
C THR A 521 -9.03 -1.89 9.19
N ALA A 522 -10.26 -1.67 9.69
CA ALA A 522 -10.48 -1.47 11.11
C ALA A 522 -10.08 -2.71 11.93
N MET A 523 -10.48 -3.91 11.49
CA MET A 523 -10.15 -5.17 12.18
C MET A 523 -8.65 -5.49 12.17
N ASP A 524 -7.99 -5.33 11.02
CA ASP A 524 -6.54 -5.55 10.89
C ASP A 524 -5.76 -4.58 11.79
N ALA A 525 -6.21 -3.33 11.89
CA ALA A 525 -5.63 -2.35 12.81
C ALA A 525 -5.81 -2.73 14.28
N VAL A 526 -6.98 -3.25 14.69
CA VAL A 526 -7.18 -3.77 16.05
C VAL A 526 -6.24 -4.95 16.32
N HIS A 527 -6.07 -5.88 15.37
CA HIS A 527 -5.15 -7.01 15.53
C HIS A 527 -3.68 -6.56 15.66
N ASP A 528 -3.26 -5.55 14.91
CA ASP A 528 -1.90 -5.01 15.03
C ASP A 528 -1.71 -4.25 16.34
N LEU A 529 -2.70 -3.47 16.79
CA LEU A 529 -2.70 -2.87 18.12
C LEU A 529 -2.61 -3.93 19.21
N TYR A 530 -3.34 -5.03 19.08
CA TYR A 530 -3.25 -6.16 20.00
C TYR A 530 -1.81 -6.69 20.08
N ARG A 531 -1.16 -6.93 18.94
CA ARG A 531 0.23 -7.45 18.89
C ARG A 531 1.26 -6.50 19.48
N LEU A 532 0.99 -5.18 19.51
CA LEU A 532 1.90 -4.15 19.98
C LEU A 532 1.65 -3.76 21.44
N LEU A 533 0.38 -3.63 21.83
CA LEU A 533 0.00 -3.11 23.14
C LEU A 533 -0.20 -4.21 24.18
N VAL A 534 -0.64 -5.40 23.77
CA VAL A 534 -0.84 -6.55 24.67
C VAL A 534 0.43 -7.38 24.74
N SER A 535 0.94 -7.56 25.95
CA SER A 535 2.07 -8.45 26.23
C SER A 535 2.00 -8.92 27.68
N LYS A 536 2.17 -10.22 27.87
CA LYS A 536 2.11 -10.84 29.20
C LYS A 536 3.36 -10.59 30.04
N GLU A 537 4.52 -10.43 29.39
CA GLU A 537 5.82 -10.37 30.06
C GLU A 537 6.39 -8.94 30.19
N ALA A 538 6.01 -8.04 29.29
CA ALA A 538 6.47 -6.65 29.23
C ALA A 538 5.28 -5.67 29.12
N SER A 539 5.28 -4.61 29.94
CA SER A 539 4.28 -3.53 29.84
C SER A 539 4.55 -2.65 28.63
N SER A 540 3.48 -2.24 27.95
CA SER A 540 3.53 -1.19 26.93
C SER A 540 3.24 0.15 27.59
N THR A 541 4.23 1.06 27.66
CA THR A 541 3.97 2.44 28.11
C THR A 541 3.08 3.19 27.12
N ALA A 542 3.05 2.77 25.86
CA ALA A 542 2.13 3.27 24.85
C ALA A 542 0.67 2.86 25.09
N ALA A 543 0.41 1.79 25.85
CA ALA A 543 -0.97 1.35 26.11
C ALA A 543 -1.75 2.34 26.98
N VAL A 544 -1.10 2.99 27.95
CA VAL A 544 -1.75 3.92 28.89
C VAL A 544 -2.44 5.08 28.16
N PRO A 545 -1.75 5.86 27.32
CA PRO A 545 -2.42 6.92 26.55
C PRO A 545 -3.30 6.39 25.42
N ALA A 546 -3.17 5.12 25.00
CA ALA A 546 -4.05 4.54 23.99
C ALA A 546 -5.45 4.21 24.53
N ILE A 547 -5.57 3.81 25.81
CA ILE A 547 -6.83 3.34 26.41
C ILE A 547 -8.00 4.32 26.23
N PRO A 548 -7.87 5.63 26.52
CA PRO A 548 -8.98 6.57 26.34
C PRO A 548 -9.52 6.60 24.90
N PHE A 549 -8.63 6.53 23.90
CA PHE A 549 -9.01 6.51 22.49
C PHE A 549 -9.70 5.20 22.10
N LEU A 550 -9.20 4.06 22.59
CA LEU A 550 -9.81 2.74 22.34
C LEU A 550 -11.21 2.65 22.97
N VAL A 551 -11.39 3.22 24.16
CA VAL A 551 -12.68 3.29 24.86
C VAL A 551 -13.66 4.16 24.08
N GLU A 552 -13.22 5.33 23.62
CA GLU A 552 -14.06 6.22 22.80
C GLU A 552 -14.53 5.53 21.52
N LEU A 553 -13.63 4.87 20.79
CA LEU A 553 -13.94 4.08 19.59
C LEU A 553 -14.86 2.88 19.90
N MET A 554 -14.70 2.26 21.07
CA MET A 554 -15.57 1.18 21.53
C MET A 554 -16.99 1.67 21.82
N THR A 555 -17.13 2.87 22.37
CA THR A 555 -18.43 3.46 22.71
C THR A 555 -19.17 4.04 21.52
N ASP A 556 -18.50 4.22 20.38
CA ASP A 556 -19.15 4.62 19.14
C ASP A 556 -20.00 3.45 18.58
N PRO A 557 -21.34 3.57 18.51
CA PRO A 557 -22.21 2.52 17.99
C PRO A 557 -21.97 2.19 16.51
N ASP A 558 -21.42 3.11 15.72
CA ASP A 558 -21.13 2.91 14.31
C ASP A 558 -19.81 2.19 14.04
N ASN A 559 -18.95 2.05 15.06
CA ASN A 559 -17.66 1.39 14.93
C ASN A 559 -17.84 -0.11 14.65
N ARG A 560 -17.27 -0.59 13.53
CA ARG A 560 -17.42 -1.98 13.07
C ARG A 560 -16.59 -3.00 13.87
N SER A 561 -15.73 -2.54 14.78
CA SER A 561 -14.75 -3.37 15.50
C SER A 561 -15.01 -3.45 17.01
N ARG A 562 -16.17 -2.98 17.48
CA ARG A 562 -16.55 -2.90 18.91
C ARG A 562 -16.22 -4.18 19.71
N SER A 563 -16.73 -5.34 19.31
CA SER A 563 -16.47 -6.59 20.05
C SER A 563 -14.98 -6.93 20.22
N THR A 564 -14.17 -6.66 19.19
CA THR A 564 -12.71 -6.93 19.21
C THR A 564 -11.95 -5.85 19.98
N LEU A 565 -12.42 -4.60 19.93
CA LEU A 565 -11.89 -3.51 20.76
C LEU A 565 -12.10 -3.77 22.24
N LEU A 566 -13.28 -4.24 22.63
CA LEU A 566 -13.56 -4.55 24.03
C LEU A 566 -12.66 -5.68 24.54
N LEU A 567 -12.41 -6.69 23.71
CA LEU A 567 -11.46 -7.76 24.04
C LEU A 567 -10.03 -7.24 24.17
N LEU A 568 -9.59 -6.36 23.26
CA LEU A 568 -8.30 -5.68 23.39
C LEU A 568 -8.20 -4.92 24.73
N ILE A 569 -9.22 -4.15 25.09
CA ILE A 569 -9.27 -3.40 26.37
C ILE A 569 -9.27 -4.36 27.57
N ALA A 570 -10.00 -5.47 27.50
CA ALA A 570 -10.00 -6.51 28.53
C ALA A 570 -8.61 -7.12 28.74
N ASP A 571 -7.89 -7.41 27.65
CA ASP A 571 -6.55 -8.00 27.69
C ASP A 571 -5.47 -6.99 28.09
N LEU A 572 -5.70 -5.68 27.88
CA LEU A 572 -4.85 -4.63 28.46
C LEU A 572 -4.96 -4.56 29.99
N ALA A 573 -6.09 -5.00 30.57
CA ALA A 573 -6.23 -5.14 32.02
C ALA A 573 -5.60 -6.45 32.56
N ASP A 574 -5.30 -7.43 31.70
CA ASP A 574 -4.65 -8.68 32.14
C ASP A 574 -3.13 -8.48 32.33
N VAL A 575 -2.78 -7.99 33.52
CA VAL A 575 -1.38 -7.72 33.89
C VAL A 575 -0.82 -8.71 34.91
N ARG A 576 -1.43 -9.90 35.03
CA ARG A 576 -1.08 -10.91 36.05
C ARG A 576 0.37 -11.41 35.97
N GLU A 577 0.92 -11.46 34.75
CA GLU A 577 2.28 -11.94 34.48
C GLU A 577 3.31 -10.79 34.35
N ALA A 578 2.87 -9.53 34.48
CA ALA A 578 3.73 -8.37 34.29
C ALA A 578 4.73 -8.20 35.44
N ARG A 579 6.03 -8.25 35.14
CA ARG A 579 7.09 -8.16 36.15
C ARG A 579 7.33 -6.72 36.64
N GLY A 580 7.60 -6.55 37.94
CA GLY A 580 8.11 -5.30 38.52
C GLY A 580 7.12 -4.13 38.55
N GLY A 581 5.82 -4.38 38.72
CA GLY A 581 4.77 -3.34 38.81
C GLY A 581 4.46 -2.61 37.50
N ARG A 582 5.08 -3.04 36.41
CA ARG A 582 5.04 -2.39 35.10
C ARG A 582 3.65 -2.34 34.45
N GLY A 583 2.76 -3.27 34.80
CA GLY A 583 1.36 -3.27 34.34
C GLY A 583 0.39 -2.42 35.19
N ALA A 584 0.83 -1.88 36.33
CA ALA A 584 -0.08 -1.19 37.26
C ALA A 584 -0.70 0.08 36.65
N ALA A 585 0.07 0.85 35.87
CA ALA A 585 -0.43 2.05 35.20
C ALA A 585 -1.46 1.70 34.10
N GLN A 586 -1.24 0.61 33.36
CA GLN A 586 -2.20 0.12 32.35
C GLN A 586 -3.50 -0.30 33.03
N LEU A 587 -3.42 -1.13 34.06
CA LEU A 587 -4.60 -1.57 34.82
C LEU A 587 -5.34 -0.40 35.47
N ALA A 588 -4.63 0.59 36.00
CA ALA A 588 -5.23 1.80 36.57
C ALA A 588 -6.02 2.59 35.52
N ALA A 589 -5.45 2.81 34.33
CA ALA A 589 -6.11 3.50 33.24
C ALA A 589 -7.35 2.74 32.74
N VAL A 590 -7.30 1.41 32.63
CA VAL A 590 -8.49 0.62 32.27
C VAL A 590 -9.57 0.68 33.36
N ARG A 591 -9.18 0.63 34.64
CA ARG A 591 -10.12 0.76 35.77
C ARG A 591 -10.82 2.13 35.80
N GLU A 592 -10.12 3.19 35.41
CA GLU A 592 -10.71 4.53 35.28
C GLU A 592 -11.78 4.58 34.18
N ALA A 593 -11.57 3.86 33.08
CA ALA A 593 -12.54 3.75 31.98
C ALA A 593 -13.68 2.75 32.24
N LEU A 594 -13.54 1.86 33.23
CA LEU A 594 -14.53 0.79 33.48
C LEU A 594 -15.98 1.30 33.68
N PRO A 595 -16.24 2.39 34.42
CA PRO A 595 -17.60 2.88 34.63
C PRO A 595 -18.37 3.19 33.34
N VAL A 596 -17.71 3.74 32.32
CA VAL A 596 -18.36 4.07 31.04
C VAL A 596 -18.65 2.84 30.17
N LEU A 597 -18.06 1.69 30.49
CA LEU A 597 -18.23 0.44 29.75
C LEU A 597 -19.26 -0.52 30.39
N ARG A 598 -19.74 -0.25 31.61
CA ARG A 598 -20.61 -1.18 32.35
C ARG A 598 -21.93 -1.49 31.66
N TYR A 599 -22.48 -0.56 30.88
CA TYR A 599 -23.73 -0.78 30.14
C TYR A 599 -23.61 -1.92 29.11
N LEU A 600 -22.39 -2.29 28.71
CA LEU A 600 -22.14 -3.33 27.72
C LEU A 600 -22.48 -4.75 28.20
N HIS A 601 -22.76 -4.94 29.50
CA HIS A 601 -23.31 -6.20 30.01
C HIS A 601 -24.72 -6.47 29.47
N ASP A 602 -25.44 -5.43 29.07
CA ASP A 602 -26.79 -5.51 28.52
C ASP A 602 -26.81 -5.35 26.98
N ASP A 603 -25.63 -5.32 26.33
CA ASP A 603 -25.53 -5.16 24.87
C ASP A 603 -26.19 -6.36 24.16
N PRO A 604 -26.94 -6.17 23.05
CA PRO A 604 -27.59 -7.25 22.32
C PRO A 604 -26.60 -8.31 21.80
N GLU A 605 -25.34 -7.95 21.50
CA GLU A 605 -24.34 -8.89 21.00
C GLU A 605 -23.72 -9.73 22.13
N SER A 606 -23.81 -11.06 22.01
CA SER A 606 -23.26 -12.00 23.01
C SER A 606 -21.73 -11.91 23.15
N SER A 607 -21.03 -11.58 22.06
CA SER A 607 -19.58 -11.41 22.05
C SER A 607 -19.13 -10.20 22.89
N ILE A 608 -19.88 -9.08 22.82
CA ILE A 608 -19.65 -7.87 23.62
C ILE A 608 -19.92 -8.17 25.09
N ARG A 609 -21.04 -8.82 25.42
CA ARG A 609 -21.32 -9.22 26.82
C ARG A 609 -20.24 -10.12 27.41
N TRP A 610 -19.73 -11.07 26.63
CA TRP A 610 -18.64 -11.94 27.08
C TRP A 610 -17.34 -11.15 27.37
N ALA A 611 -16.95 -10.24 26.47
CA ALA A 611 -15.76 -9.41 26.65
C ALA A 611 -15.91 -8.40 27.81
N ALA A 612 -17.12 -7.87 28.05
CA ALA A 612 -17.41 -7.02 29.21
C ALA A 612 -17.18 -7.76 30.54
N ASN A 613 -17.65 -9.01 30.63
CA ASN A 613 -17.39 -9.86 31.79
C ASN A 613 -15.89 -10.15 31.98
N GLU A 614 -15.15 -10.39 30.89
CA GLU A 614 -13.70 -10.61 30.97
C GLU A 614 -12.96 -9.36 31.46
N LEU A 615 -13.36 -8.18 30.96
CA LEU A 615 -12.82 -6.90 31.42
C LEU A 615 -13.03 -6.70 32.93
N GLU A 616 -14.23 -6.98 33.46
CA GLU A 616 -14.48 -6.88 34.90
C GLU A 616 -13.63 -7.87 35.71
N ARG A 617 -13.50 -9.12 35.23
CA ARG A 617 -12.64 -10.12 35.87
C ARG A 617 -11.19 -9.66 35.94
N ASN A 618 -10.65 -9.14 34.84
CA ASN A 618 -9.27 -8.68 34.77
C ASN A 618 -9.06 -7.42 35.64
N CYS A 619 -10.02 -6.50 35.65
CA CYS A 619 -10.00 -5.34 36.53
C CYS A 619 -10.09 -5.70 38.03
N ALA A 620 -10.77 -6.78 38.40
CA ALA A 620 -10.91 -7.24 39.79
C ALA A 620 -9.68 -7.97 40.32
N ALA A 621 -8.81 -8.50 39.44
CA ALA A 621 -7.61 -9.21 39.84
C ALA A 621 -6.58 -8.27 40.50
N SER A 622 -5.95 -8.72 41.59
CA SER A 622 -4.81 -8.02 42.19
C SER A 622 -3.52 -8.38 41.45
N PRO A 623 -2.66 -7.39 41.10
CA PRO A 623 -1.34 -7.69 40.54
C PRO A 623 -0.55 -8.54 41.54
N ALA A 624 0.01 -9.67 41.10
CA ALA A 624 0.74 -10.56 41.97
C ALA A 624 1.95 -9.84 42.58
N SER A 625 2.02 -9.76 43.91
CA SER A 625 3.19 -9.22 44.61
C SER A 625 4.32 -10.25 44.58
N ARG A 626 5.22 -10.14 43.59
CA ARG A 626 6.54 -10.79 43.61
C ARG A 626 7.63 -9.85 43.16
#